data_AF-A0A7V7E7K2-F1
#
_entry.id   AF-A0A7V7E7K2-F1
#
_cell.length_a   1.000
_cell.length_b   1.000
_cell.length_c   1.000
_cell.angle_alpha   90.00
_cell.angle_beta   90.00
_cell.angle_gamma   90.00
#
_symmetry.space_group_name_H-M   'P 1'
#
loop_
_entity.id
_entity.type
_entity.pdbx_description
1 polymer ?
#
loop_
_entity_poly.entity_id
_entity_poly.type
_entity_poly.pdbx_seq_one_letter_code
_entity_poly.pdbx_strand_id
1 'polypeptide(L)'
;MHQAPVVSAPSAAPSSAFAGDSWGGLAAMLVALPSAIAFGVTIYLPLGSSLAAQGALAGLLGSTVLGMVAPLLGGCPRLVTAPCAPAAAMLSASAISFVQQGMAPETVLLLLGVISLLAGLIQIALGLVGIGRLIRFIPYPVVCGYLSGVGLVIIGGQIPKFLGVTAGGGLLEALAHPDHWVWQAAAVGAAVVLAMTLSP
;
A
#
# COMPACT_ATOMS: atom_id res chain seq x y z
N MET A 1 5.46 4.21 40.28
CA MET A 1 4.58 3.02 40.26
C MET A 1 3.15 3.45 39.98
N HIS A 2 2.81 3.73 38.72
CA HIS A 2 1.43 3.92 38.30
C HIS A 2 1.28 3.21 36.96
N GLN A 3 0.96 1.91 37.02
CA GLN A 3 0.61 1.14 35.83
C GLN A 3 -0.76 1.63 35.39
N ALA A 4 -0.82 2.30 34.23
CA ALA A 4 -2.08 2.52 33.56
C ALA A 4 -2.74 1.14 33.31
N PRO A 5 -4.05 0.99 33.55
CA PRO A 5 -4.72 -0.28 33.37
C PRO A 5 -4.54 -0.75 31.92
N VAL A 6 -4.04 -1.97 31.75
CA VAL A 6 -4.14 -2.70 30.50
C VAL A 6 -5.63 -2.80 30.22
N VAL A 7 -6.14 -2.02 29.28
CA VAL A 7 -7.50 -2.16 28.77
C VAL A 7 -7.62 -3.59 28.25
N SER A 8 -8.22 -4.46 29.05
CA SER A 8 -8.58 -5.81 28.63
C SER A 8 -9.57 -5.68 27.48
N ALA A 9 -9.29 -6.38 26.39
CA ALA A 9 -10.21 -6.46 25.26
C ALA A 9 -11.58 -6.93 25.77
N PRO A 10 -12.69 -6.30 25.35
CA PRO A 10 -14.02 -6.77 25.73
C PRO A 10 -14.20 -8.21 25.24
N SER A 11 -14.67 -9.08 26.15
CA SER A 11 -15.01 -10.47 25.84
C SER A 11 -16.10 -10.50 24.77
N ALA A 12 -15.77 -10.95 23.56
CA ALA A 12 -16.72 -11.03 22.45
C ALA A 12 -17.81 -12.08 22.73
N ALA A 13 -19.07 -11.73 22.51
CA ALA A 13 -20.18 -12.68 22.51
C ALA A 13 -20.11 -13.59 21.26
N PRO A 14 -20.52 -14.87 21.35
CA PRO A 14 -19.90 -15.93 20.54
C PRO A 14 -20.46 -16.15 19.12
N SER A 15 -21.60 -15.54 18.73
CA SER A 15 -22.28 -15.89 17.46
C SER A 15 -22.35 -14.79 16.40
N SER A 16 -22.32 -13.51 16.78
CA SER A 16 -22.27 -12.37 15.83
C SER A 16 -20.85 -11.97 15.43
N ALA A 17 -19.84 -12.43 16.19
CA ALA A 17 -18.43 -12.13 15.92
C ALA A 17 -17.93 -12.81 14.65
N PHE A 18 -18.24 -14.10 14.43
CA PHE A 18 -17.74 -14.83 13.26
C PHE A 18 -18.28 -14.30 11.93
N ALA A 19 -19.57 -13.97 11.86
CA ALA A 19 -20.16 -13.38 10.67
C ALA A 19 -19.59 -11.98 10.39
N GLY A 20 -19.41 -11.17 11.44
CA GLY A 20 -18.79 -9.85 11.34
C GLY A 20 -17.33 -9.91 10.89
N ASP A 21 -16.55 -10.83 11.46
CA ASP A 21 -15.13 -11.03 11.11
C ASP A 21 -14.98 -11.57 9.69
N SER A 22 -15.87 -12.47 9.26
CA SER A 22 -15.90 -12.98 7.89
C SER A 22 -16.23 -11.89 6.88
N TRP A 23 -17.25 -11.06 7.16
CA TRP A 23 -17.63 -9.94 6.29
C TRP A 23 -16.55 -8.85 6.25
N GLY A 24 -15.96 -8.53 7.40
CA GLY A 24 -14.85 -7.59 7.51
C GLY A 24 -13.60 -8.07 6.77
N GLY A 25 -13.27 -9.36 6.90
CA GLY A 25 -12.17 -9.99 6.17
C GLY A 25 -12.39 -9.98 4.66
N LEU A 26 -13.61 -10.30 4.20
CA LEU A 26 -13.96 -10.26 2.78
C LEU A 26 -13.92 -8.83 2.23
N ALA A 27 -14.48 -7.85 2.94
CA ALA A 27 -14.42 -6.45 2.54
C ALA A 27 -12.98 -5.93 2.47
N ALA A 28 -12.14 -6.29 3.45
CA ALA A 28 -10.74 -5.92 3.45
C ALA A 28 -9.97 -6.58 2.30
N MET A 29 -10.25 -7.85 1.99
CA MET A 29 -9.66 -8.56 0.85
C MET A 29 -9.98 -7.88 -0.48
N LEU A 30 -11.23 -7.45 -0.69
CA LEU A 30 -11.65 -6.75 -1.91
C LEU A 30 -10.90 -5.43 -2.15
N VAL A 31 -10.45 -4.77 -1.08
CA VAL A 31 -9.62 -3.55 -1.17
C VAL A 31 -8.14 -3.88 -1.27
N ALA A 32 -7.66 -4.86 -0.49
CA ALA A 32 -6.24 -5.20 -0.42
C ALA A 32 -5.75 -5.88 -1.71
N LEU A 33 -6.54 -6.74 -2.34
CA LEU A 33 -6.16 -7.47 -3.54
C LEU A 33 -5.76 -6.57 -4.73
N PRO A 34 -6.57 -5.59 -5.17
CA PRO A 34 -6.16 -4.70 -6.25
C PRO A 34 -4.95 -3.85 -5.87
N SER A 35 -4.82 -3.43 -4.60
CA SER A 35 -3.66 -2.68 -4.13
C SER A 35 -2.37 -3.50 -4.18
N ALA A 36 -2.42 -4.78 -3.81
CA ALA A 36 -1.29 -5.71 -3.84
C ALA A 36 -0.77 -5.92 -5.27
N ILE A 37 -1.68 -6.13 -6.22
CA ILE A 37 -1.35 -6.24 -7.65
C ILE A 37 -0.72 -4.94 -8.13
N ALA A 38 -1.37 -3.80 -7.87
CA ALA A 38 -0.91 -2.49 -8.34
C ALA A 38 0.50 -2.18 -7.83
N PHE A 39 0.74 -2.34 -6.54
CA PHE A 39 2.06 -2.07 -5.95
C PHE A 39 3.13 -3.04 -6.43
N GLY A 40 2.80 -4.33 -6.57
CA GLY A 40 3.71 -5.32 -7.14
C GLY A 40 4.12 -4.98 -8.58
N VAL A 41 3.14 -4.64 -9.43
CA VAL A 41 3.38 -4.19 -10.81
C VAL A 41 4.23 -2.92 -10.83
N THR A 42 3.95 -1.93 -9.99
CA THR A 42 4.72 -0.66 -9.98
C THR A 42 6.19 -0.85 -9.64
N ILE A 43 6.52 -1.80 -8.77
CA ILE A 43 7.92 -2.08 -8.38
C ILE A 43 8.68 -2.75 -9.55
N TYR A 44 8.00 -3.59 -10.33
CA TYR A 44 8.62 -4.38 -11.40
C TYR A 44 8.61 -3.68 -12.76
N LEU A 45 7.71 -2.72 -12.98
CA LEU A 45 7.58 -2.00 -14.25
C LEU A 45 8.89 -1.32 -14.73
N PRO A 46 9.72 -0.71 -13.86
CA PRO A 46 11.01 -0.16 -14.27
C PRO A 46 12.01 -1.18 -14.81
N LEU A 47 11.84 -2.46 -14.48
CA LEU A 47 12.73 -3.56 -14.88
C LEU A 47 12.42 -4.13 -16.27
N GLY A 48 11.27 -3.72 -16.84
CA GLY A 48 10.78 -4.19 -18.13
C GLY A 48 9.31 -4.57 -18.07
N SER A 49 8.56 -4.25 -19.14
CA SER A 49 7.12 -4.54 -19.21
C SER A 49 6.79 -6.04 -19.15
N SER A 50 7.70 -6.91 -19.59
CA SER A 50 7.56 -8.36 -19.48
C SER A 50 7.55 -8.87 -18.03
N LEU A 51 8.10 -8.10 -17.09
CA LEU A 51 8.13 -8.46 -15.66
C LEU A 51 6.89 -8.00 -14.89
N ALA A 52 5.95 -7.28 -15.51
CA ALA A 52 4.75 -6.78 -14.84
C ALA A 52 3.90 -7.92 -14.23
N ALA A 53 3.73 -9.03 -14.96
CA ALA A 53 3.00 -10.20 -14.47
C ALA A 53 3.70 -10.85 -13.27
N GLN A 54 5.03 -10.94 -13.30
CA GLN A 54 5.83 -11.42 -12.17
C GLN A 54 5.66 -10.51 -10.95
N GLY A 55 5.66 -9.19 -11.14
CA GLY A 55 5.41 -8.22 -10.08
C GLY A 55 4.02 -8.33 -9.46
N ALA A 56 2.98 -8.51 -10.28
CA ALA A 56 1.62 -8.76 -9.79
C ALA A 56 1.57 -10.00 -8.89
N LEU A 57 2.18 -11.11 -9.33
CA LEU A 57 2.25 -12.35 -8.55
C LEU A 57 3.05 -12.15 -7.26
N ALA A 58 4.17 -11.45 -7.30
CA ALA A 58 4.97 -11.15 -6.11
C ALA A 58 4.18 -10.36 -5.06
N GLY A 59 3.42 -9.34 -5.50
CA GLY A 59 2.55 -8.56 -4.62
C GLY A 59 1.42 -9.38 -3.99
N LEU A 60 0.77 -10.24 -4.78
CA LEU A 60 -0.30 -11.14 -4.32
C LEU A 60 0.22 -12.17 -3.32
N LEU A 61 1.31 -12.88 -3.66
CA LEU A 61 1.89 -13.90 -2.80
C LEU A 61 2.42 -13.29 -1.50
N GLY A 62 3.12 -12.16 -1.58
CA GLY A 62 3.61 -11.44 -0.40
C GLY A 62 2.48 -11.00 0.53
N SER A 63 1.42 -10.41 -0.02
CA SER A 63 0.25 -9.97 0.78
C SER A 63 -0.52 -11.15 1.38
N THR A 64 -0.62 -12.27 0.65
CA THR A 64 -1.28 -13.49 1.14
C THR A 64 -0.52 -14.08 2.34
N VAL A 65 0.80 -14.26 2.19
CA VAL A 65 1.65 -14.76 3.28
C VAL A 65 1.58 -13.83 4.49
N LEU A 66 1.68 -12.52 4.26
CA LEU A 66 1.62 -11.53 5.34
C LEU A 66 0.25 -11.51 6.03
N GLY A 67 -0.85 -11.67 5.28
CA GLY A 67 -2.21 -11.76 5.81
C GLY A 67 -2.44 -13.00 6.67
N MET A 68 -1.71 -14.10 6.42
CA MET A 68 -1.75 -15.31 7.26
C MET A 68 -0.84 -15.22 8.49
N VAL A 69 0.35 -14.64 8.34
CA VAL A 69 1.36 -14.59 9.41
C VAL A 69 1.08 -13.46 10.42
N ALA A 70 0.67 -12.29 9.95
CA ALA A 70 0.42 -11.12 10.80
C ALA A 70 -0.61 -11.35 11.92
N PRO A 71 -1.77 -12.02 11.72
CA PRO A 71 -2.72 -12.24 12.82
C PRO A 71 -2.19 -13.23 13.88
N LEU A 72 -1.24 -14.12 13.53
CA LEU A 72 -0.64 -15.07 14.48
C LEU A 72 0.38 -14.40 15.40
N LEU A 73 1.08 -13.37 14.91
CA LEU A 73 2.17 -12.69 15.62
C LEU A 73 1.80 -11.27 16.10
N GLY A 74 0.64 -10.77 15.70
CA GLY A 74 0.20 -9.39 15.94
C GLY A 74 -0.48 -9.17 17.28
N GLY A 75 -0.51 -7.91 17.74
CA GLY A 75 -1.17 -7.49 18.99
C GLY A 75 -2.43 -6.64 18.81
N CYS A 76 -2.91 -6.46 17.56
CA CYS A 76 -4.00 -5.55 17.22
C CYS A 76 -5.17 -6.29 16.55
N PRO A 77 -6.18 -6.78 17.31
CA PRO A 77 -7.21 -7.70 16.79
C PRO A 77 -8.18 -7.09 15.76
N ARG A 78 -8.16 -5.77 15.56
CA ARG A 78 -9.04 -5.04 14.63
C ARG A 78 -8.31 -4.47 13.41
N LEU A 79 -6.99 -4.61 13.33
CA LEU A 79 -6.21 -4.08 12.21
C LEU A 79 -5.97 -5.16 11.17
N VAL A 80 -6.21 -4.81 9.90
CA VAL A 80 -5.90 -5.67 8.76
C VAL A 80 -4.58 -5.25 8.15
N THR A 81 -3.69 -6.20 7.92
CA THR A 81 -2.42 -5.96 7.24
C THR A 81 -2.66 -5.84 5.74
N ALA A 82 -2.17 -4.75 5.16
CA ALA A 82 -2.28 -4.47 3.73
C ALA A 82 -0.95 -3.89 3.21
N PRO A 83 -0.66 -4.02 1.90
CA PRO A 83 0.53 -3.45 1.31
C PRO A 83 0.48 -1.91 1.35
N CYS A 84 1.64 -1.28 1.54
CA CYS A 84 1.76 0.15 1.82
C CYS A 84 2.32 0.92 0.61
N ALA A 85 1.61 1.98 0.18
CA ALA A 85 2.00 2.81 -0.97
C ALA A 85 3.40 3.44 -0.83
N PRO A 86 3.76 4.14 0.27
CA PRO A 86 5.11 4.66 0.48
C PRO A 86 6.23 3.63 0.37
N ALA A 87 6.02 2.42 0.90
CA ALA A 87 7.03 1.36 0.82
C ALA A 87 7.22 0.87 -0.62
N ALA A 88 6.11 0.70 -1.36
CA ALA A 88 6.15 0.34 -2.78
C ALA A 88 6.81 1.43 -3.64
N ALA A 89 6.52 2.70 -3.35
CA ALA A 89 7.15 3.84 -4.01
C ALA A 89 8.68 3.86 -3.77
N MET A 90 9.13 3.58 -2.54
CA MET A 90 10.55 3.52 -2.21
C MET A 90 11.26 2.39 -2.98
N LEU A 91 10.69 1.18 -2.99
CA LEU A 91 11.24 0.05 -3.77
C LEU A 91 11.25 0.34 -5.27
N SER A 92 10.21 0.98 -5.79
CA SER A 92 10.14 1.40 -7.20
C SER A 92 11.21 2.44 -7.53
N ALA A 93 11.42 3.42 -6.65
CA ALA A 93 12.47 4.43 -6.81
C ALA A 93 13.88 3.80 -6.76
N SER A 94 14.10 2.82 -5.88
CA SER A 94 15.34 2.04 -5.86
C SER A 94 15.52 1.24 -7.16
N ALA A 95 14.47 0.59 -7.65
CA ALA A 95 14.50 -0.15 -8.92
C ALA A 95 14.90 0.77 -10.09
N ILE A 96 14.26 1.93 -10.21
CA ILE A 96 14.59 2.95 -11.22
C ILE A 96 16.06 3.38 -11.10
N SER A 97 16.52 3.65 -9.88
CA SER A 97 17.90 4.07 -9.62
C SER A 97 18.92 3.03 -10.06
N PHE A 98 18.67 1.74 -9.77
CA PHE A 98 19.59 0.67 -10.16
C PHE A 98 19.57 0.39 -11.67
N VAL A 99 18.40 0.49 -12.32
CA VAL A 99 18.30 0.38 -13.78
C VAL A 99 19.05 1.52 -14.47
N GLN A 100 18.94 2.76 -13.94
CA GLN A 100 19.70 3.91 -14.46
C GLN A 100 21.21 3.78 -14.30
N GLN A 101 21.68 2.98 -13.34
CA GLN A 101 23.10 2.63 -13.18
C GLN A 101 23.57 1.56 -14.19
N GLY A 102 22.69 1.11 -15.11
CA GLY A 102 23.02 0.11 -16.12
C GLY A 102 23.02 -1.33 -15.61
N MET A 103 22.40 -1.58 -14.46
CA MET A 103 22.40 -2.89 -13.83
C MET A 103 21.36 -3.82 -14.48
N ALA A 104 21.73 -5.10 -14.66
CA ALA A 104 20.83 -6.09 -15.25
C ALA A 104 19.58 -6.32 -14.35
N PRO A 105 18.37 -6.50 -14.94
CA PRO A 105 17.13 -6.67 -14.17
C PRO A 105 17.19 -7.76 -13.09
N GLU A 106 17.87 -8.87 -13.38
CA GLU A 106 18.05 -9.99 -12.44
C GLU A 106 18.82 -9.56 -11.18
N THR A 107 19.89 -8.78 -11.35
CA THR A 107 20.69 -8.24 -10.25
C THR A 107 19.88 -7.22 -9.45
N VAL A 108 19.07 -6.40 -10.12
CA VAL A 108 18.19 -5.44 -9.44
C VAL A 108 17.16 -6.16 -8.58
N LEU A 109 16.53 -7.23 -9.09
CA LEU A 109 15.58 -8.04 -8.31
C LEU A 109 16.23 -8.64 -7.06
N LEU A 110 17.44 -9.17 -7.18
CA LEU A 110 18.20 -9.69 -6.04
C LEU A 110 18.46 -8.59 -5.00
N LEU A 111 18.89 -7.40 -5.43
CA LEU A 111 19.11 -6.25 -4.53
C LEU A 111 17.83 -5.79 -3.84
N LEU A 112 16.71 -5.70 -4.56
CA LEU A 112 15.41 -5.36 -3.97
C LEU A 112 14.98 -6.41 -2.93
N GLY A 113 15.24 -7.69 -3.20
CA GLY A 113 15.02 -8.79 -2.25
C GLY A 113 15.88 -8.64 -0.99
N VAL A 114 17.17 -8.34 -1.15
CA VAL A 114 18.11 -8.11 -0.05
C VAL A 114 17.69 -6.88 0.78
N ILE A 115 17.32 -5.77 0.13
CA ILE A 115 16.81 -4.57 0.81
C ILE A 115 15.57 -4.91 1.63
N SER A 116 14.63 -5.66 1.05
CA SER A 116 13.38 -6.06 1.72
C SER A 116 13.64 -6.99 2.91
N LEU A 117 14.56 -7.95 2.77
CA LEU A 117 14.98 -8.86 3.83
C LEU A 117 15.64 -8.09 4.99
N LEU A 118 16.58 -7.19 4.66
CA LEU A 118 17.27 -6.37 5.66
C LEU A 118 16.30 -5.42 6.37
N ALA A 119 15.41 -4.77 5.63
CA ALA A 119 14.36 -3.94 6.21
C ALA A 119 13.46 -4.75 7.17
N GLY A 120 13.06 -5.96 6.79
CA GLY A 120 12.29 -6.87 7.64
C GLY A 120 13.06 -7.30 8.91
N LEU A 121 14.34 -7.64 8.77
CA LEU A 121 15.18 -8.02 9.91
C LEU A 121 15.38 -6.86 10.89
N ILE A 122 15.63 -5.66 10.36
CA ILE A 122 15.70 -4.43 11.16
C ILE A 122 14.35 -4.18 11.84
N GLN A 123 13.23 -4.31 11.12
CA GLN A 123 11.89 -4.14 11.69
C GLN A 123 11.63 -5.12 12.85
N ILE A 124 12.04 -6.38 12.72
CA ILE A 124 11.95 -7.39 13.79
C ILE A 124 12.82 -6.97 14.98
N ALA A 125 14.08 -6.59 14.74
CA ALA A 125 14.99 -6.15 15.80
C ALA A 125 14.43 -4.93 16.56
N LEU A 126 13.92 -3.93 15.85
CA LEU A 126 13.29 -2.74 16.44
C LEU A 126 12.02 -3.11 17.23
N GLY A 127 11.25 -4.10 16.75
CA GLY A 127 10.11 -4.68 17.44
C GLY A 127 10.49 -5.34 18.76
N LEU A 128 11.56 -6.14 18.78
CA LEU A 128 12.07 -6.82 19.98
C LEU A 128 12.62 -5.83 21.03
N VAL A 129 13.27 -4.75 20.59
CA VAL A 129 13.70 -3.65 21.49
C VAL A 129 12.50 -2.87 22.06
N GLY A 130 11.34 -2.98 21.41
CA GLY A 130 10.11 -2.30 21.82
C GLY A 130 10.15 -0.80 21.51
N ILE A 131 10.82 -0.40 20.41
CA ILE A 131 10.87 0.98 19.91
C ILE A 131 9.47 1.48 19.51
N GLY A 132 8.54 0.58 19.18
CA GLY A 132 7.14 0.94 18.94
C GLY A 132 6.48 1.72 20.07
N ARG A 133 6.99 1.63 21.31
CA ARG A 133 6.54 2.46 22.44
C ARG A 133 6.77 3.96 22.22
N LEU A 134 7.68 4.36 21.31
CA LEU A 134 7.94 5.75 20.99
C LEU A 134 6.80 6.41 20.19
N ILE A 135 5.93 5.62 19.56
CA ILE A 135 4.79 6.15 18.78
C ILE A 135 3.90 7.06 19.63
N ARG A 136 3.80 6.81 20.94
CA ARG A 136 3.04 7.65 21.89
C ARG A 136 3.55 9.08 22.04
N PHE A 137 4.78 9.36 21.60
CA PHE A 137 5.39 10.69 21.65
C PHE A 137 5.25 11.45 20.32
N ILE A 138 4.71 10.83 19.28
CA ILE A 138 4.49 11.51 18.00
C ILE A 138 3.30 12.47 18.18
N PRO A 139 3.48 13.79 17.96
CA PRO A 139 2.38 14.75 18.08
C PRO A 139 1.27 14.44 17.08
N TYR A 140 0.02 14.60 17.49
CA TYR A 140 -1.15 14.47 16.61
C TYR A 140 -1.05 15.28 15.31
N PRO A 141 -0.52 16.54 15.31
CA PRO A 141 -0.30 17.29 14.07
C PRO A 141 0.61 16.59 13.05
N VAL A 142 1.62 15.83 13.50
CA VAL A 142 2.56 15.13 12.59
C VAL A 142 1.85 13.98 11.89
N VAL A 143 1.07 13.20 12.63
CA VAL A 143 0.31 12.08 12.07
C VAL A 143 -0.75 12.59 11.09
N CYS A 144 -1.47 13.65 11.44
CA CYS A 144 -2.47 14.26 10.56
C CYS A 144 -1.85 14.88 9.31
N GLY A 145 -0.70 15.55 9.44
CA GLY A 145 0.04 16.10 8.32
C GLY A 145 0.53 15.00 7.37
N TYR A 146 1.09 13.91 7.91
CA TYR A 146 1.53 12.76 7.12
C TYR A 146 0.36 12.12 6.36
N LEU A 147 -0.76 11.82 7.04
CA LEU A 147 -1.94 11.22 6.41
C LEU A 147 -2.54 12.14 5.33
N SER A 148 -2.61 13.45 5.58
CA SER A 148 -3.08 14.43 4.60
C SER A 148 -2.16 14.50 3.38
N GLY A 149 -0.83 14.48 3.61
CA GLY A 149 0.16 14.45 2.54
C GLY A 149 0.07 13.18 1.69
N VAL A 150 -0.05 12.01 2.32
CA VAL A 150 -0.28 10.74 1.61
C VAL A 150 -1.58 10.80 0.81
N GLY A 151 -2.65 11.36 1.37
CA GLY A 151 -3.92 11.57 0.67
C GLY A 151 -3.76 12.44 -0.58
N LEU A 152 -3.04 13.56 -0.48
CA LEU A 152 -2.74 14.43 -1.62
C LEU A 152 -1.91 13.73 -2.70
N VAL A 153 -0.91 12.95 -2.32
CA VAL A 153 -0.09 12.16 -3.26
C VAL A 153 -0.94 11.11 -3.98
N ILE A 154 -1.84 10.42 -3.25
CA ILE A 154 -2.75 9.45 -3.84
C ILE A 154 -3.69 10.13 -4.84
N ILE A 155 -4.35 11.22 -4.46
CA ILE A 155 -5.25 11.98 -5.35
C ILE A 155 -4.49 12.46 -6.58
N GLY A 156 -3.32 13.06 -6.39
CA GLY A 156 -2.45 13.51 -7.47
C GLY A 156 -2.05 12.38 -8.43
N GLY A 157 -1.80 11.18 -7.90
CA GLY A 157 -1.49 9.99 -8.70
C GLY A 157 -2.68 9.41 -9.47
N GLN A 158 -3.93 9.76 -9.11
CA GLN A 158 -5.12 9.34 -9.86
C GLN A 158 -5.52 10.32 -10.96
N ILE A 159 -5.17 11.61 -10.85
CA ILE A 159 -5.56 12.64 -11.83
C ILE A 159 -5.15 12.28 -13.28
N PRO A 160 -3.89 11.90 -13.58
CA PRO A 160 -3.51 11.52 -14.95
C PRO A 160 -4.34 10.36 -15.50
N LYS A 161 -4.64 9.36 -14.66
CA LYS A 161 -5.44 8.19 -15.03
C LYS A 161 -6.90 8.58 -15.28
N PHE A 162 -7.44 9.48 -14.46
CA PHE A 162 -8.80 10.01 -14.61
C PHE A 162 -8.96 10.77 -15.93
N LEU A 163 -7.91 11.49 -16.36
CA LEU A 163 -7.88 12.23 -17.62
C LEU A 163 -7.54 11.34 -18.84
N GLY A 164 -7.24 10.05 -18.62
CA GLY A 164 -6.91 9.11 -19.69
C GLY A 164 -5.50 9.24 -20.26
N VAL A 165 -4.60 9.92 -19.57
CA VAL A 165 -3.20 10.07 -19.97
C VAL A 165 -2.42 8.82 -19.54
N THR A 166 -2.14 7.92 -20.48
CA THR A 166 -1.61 6.56 -20.19
C THR A 166 -0.10 6.36 -20.40
N ALA A 167 0.70 7.41 -20.55
CA ALA A 167 2.15 7.24 -20.73
C ALA A 167 2.97 8.35 -20.05
N GLY A 168 3.83 7.97 -19.10
CA GLY A 168 5.02 8.72 -18.66
C GLY A 168 4.79 10.02 -17.86
N GLY A 169 3.64 10.66 -17.99
CA GLY A 169 3.40 11.98 -17.45
C GLY A 169 3.16 12.00 -15.96
N GLY A 170 4.06 12.65 -15.22
CA GLY A 170 3.74 13.12 -13.86
C GLY A 170 2.50 14.02 -13.87
N LEU A 171 1.93 14.30 -12.70
CA LEU A 171 0.76 15.17 -12.55
C LEU A 171 0.89 16.49 -13.35
N LEU A 172 2.09 17.08 -13.35
CA LEU A 172 2.37 18.32 -14.07
C LEU A 172 2.28 18.16 -15.59
N GLU A 173 2.77 17.06 -16.13
CA GLU A 173 2.75 16.78 -17.57
C GLU A 173 1.33 16.50 -18.06
N ALA A 174 0.54 15.77 -17.27
CA ALA A 174 -0.87 15.51 -17.57
C ALA A 174 -1.72 16.80 -17.59
N LEU A 175 -1.38 17.79 -16.74
CA LEU A 175 -2.05 19.09 -16.71
C LEU A 175 -1.54 20.05 -17.79
N ALA A 176 -0.27 19.95 -18.16
CA ALA A 176 0.36 20.81 -19.17
C ALA A 176 -0.06 20.46 -20.60
N HIS A 177 -0.54 19.23 -20.86
CA HIS A 177 -0.95 18.77 -22.18
C HIS A 177 -2.44 18.33 -22.22
N PRO A 178 -3.38 19.27 -22.27
CA PRO A 178 -4.82 18.97 -22.34
C PRO A 178 -5.22 18.19 -23.60
N ASP A 179 -4.43 18.29 -24.67
CA ASP A 179 -4.70 17.59 -25.95
C ASP A 179 -4.70 16.06 -25.81
N HIS A 180 -4.05 15.53 -24.77
CA HIS A 180 -3.98 14.09 -24.50
C HIS A 180 -5.14 13.58 -23.65
N TRP A 181 -6.10 14.44 -23.29
CA TRP A 181 -7.21 14.07 -22.43
C TRP A 181 -8.24 13.24 -23.20
N VAL A 182 -8.57 12.08 -22.64
CA VAL A 182 -9.57 11.17 -23.17
C VAL A 182 -10.84 11.36 -22.36
N TRP A 183 -11.83 12.06 -22.93
CA TRP A 183 -13.09 12.38 -22.24
C TRP A 183 -13.85 11.12 -21.78
N GLN A 184 -13.67 10.00 -22.47
CA GLN A 184 -14.23 8.70 -22.09
C GLN A 184 -13.68 8.20 -20.76
N ALA A 185 -12.37 8.37 -20.51
CA ALA A 185 -11.76 7.98 -19.24
C ALA A 185 -12.32 8.83 -18.09
N ALA A 186 -12.45 10.14 -18.32
CA ALA A 186 -13.03 11.07 -17.36
C ALA A 186 -14.51 10.77 -17.08
N ALA A 187 -15.28 10.42 -18.11
CA ALA A 187 -16.69 10.05 -17.97
C ALA A 187 -16.86 8.76 -17.16
N VAL A 188 -16.05 7.73 -17.43
CA VAL A 188 -16.04 6.49 -16.64
C VAL A 188 -15.64 6.77 -15.20
N GLY A 189 -14.58 7.54 -14.97
CA GLY A 189 -14.15 7.93 -13.62
C GLY A 189 -15.23 8.68 -12.86
N ALA A 190 -15.87 9.67 -13.48
CA ALA A 190 -16.95 10.46 -12.88
C ALA A 190 -18.17 9.58 -12.56
N ALA A 191 -18.54 8.66 -13.44
CA ALA A 191 -19.62 7.71 -13.20
C ALA A 191 -19.32 6.79 -12.01
N VAL A 192 -18.08 6.30 -11.88
CA VAL A 192 -17.66 5.48 -10.74
C VAL A 192 -17.72 6.29 -9.44
N VAL A 193 -17.19 7.52 -9.42
CA VAL A 193 -17.25 8.38 -8.23
C VAL A 193 -18.70 8.65 -7.82
N LEU A 194 -19.57 8.97 -8.77
CA LEU A 194 -20.99 9.21 -8.51
C LEU A 194 -21.69 7.94 -8.00
N ALA A 195 -21.41 6.78 -8.58
CA ALA A 195 -21.96 5.52 -8.09
C ALA A 195 -21.50 5.22 -6.66
N MET A 196 -20.23 5.49 -6.32
CA MET A 196 -19.71 5.27 -4.96
C MET A 196 -20.29 6.25 -3.93
N THR A 197 -20.53 7.51 -4.30
CA THR A 197 -21.11 8.50 -3.37
C THR A 197 -22.62 8.35 -3.18
N LEU A 198 -23.32 7.78 -4.16
CA LEU A 198 -24.75 7.49 -4.09
C LEU A 198 -25.07 6.11 -3.49
N SER A 199 -24.08 5.22 -3.41
CA SER A 199 -24.22 3.94 -2.74
C SER A 199 -24.34 4.16 -1.21
N PRO A 200 -25.38 3.62 -0.55
CA PRO A 200 -25.57 3.73 0.89
C PRO A 200 -24.60 2.87 1.70
#